data_AF-A0A4Q5CAG4-F1
#
_entry.id   AF-A0A4Q5CAG4-F1
#
_cell.length_a   1.000
_cell.length_b   1.000
_cell.length_c   1.000
_cell.angle_alpha   90.00
_cell.angle_beta   90.00
_cell.angle_gamma   90.00
#
_symmetry.space_group_name_H-M   'P 1'
#
loop_
_entity.id
_entity.type
_entity.pdbx_description
1 polymer ?
#
loop_
_entity_poly.entity_id
_entity_poly.type
_entity_poly.pdbx_seq_one_letter_code
_entity_poly.pdbx_strand_id
1 'polypeptide(L)' 'MIALQKPTYYLWRTDYTSSEDFEADKEKYRKIGFRVVAFADGQPDKNIHNGIKALIRNHIKEISQ' A
#
# COMPACT_ATOMS: atom_id res chain seq x y z
N MET A 1 -19.78 -3.29 -17.74
CA MET A 1 -18.31 -3.42 -17.78
C MET A 1 -17.84 -3.59 -16.35
N ILE A 2 -17.25 -4.74 -15.99
CA ILE A 2 -16.55 -4.85 -14.71
C ILE A 2 -15.24 -4.09 -14.92
N ALA A 3 -15.12 -2.88 -14.38
CA ALA A 3 -13.85 -2.19 -14.36
C ALA A 3 -12.90 -3.07 -13.53
N LEU A 4 -11.94 -3.73 -14.19
CA LEU A 4 -10.89 -4.48 -13.50
C LEU A 4 -10.09 -3.47 -12.69
N GLN A 5 -10.35 -3.50 -11.39
CA GLN A 5 -9.74 -2.61 -10.42
C GLN A 5 -8.23 -2.83 -10.42
N LYS A 6 -7.46 -1.74 -10.41
CA LYS A 6 -6.00 -1.85 -10.39
C LYS A 6 -5.59 -2.66 -9.16
N PRO A 7 -4.77 -3.72 -9.32
CA PRO A 7 -4.34 -4.52 -8.19
C PRO A 7 -3.54 -3.64 -7.21
N THR A 8 -3.72 -3.89 -5.91
CA THR A 8 -3.01 -3.12 -4.87
C THR A 8 -1.78 -3.90 -4.38
N TYR A 9 -0.65 -3.21 -4.29
CA TYR A 9 0.61 -3.74 -3.74
C TYR A 9 0.97 -3.00 -2.45
N TYR A 10 1.36 -3.73 -1.41
CA TYR A 10 1.65 -3.19 -0.08
C TYR A 10 3.15 -3.21 0.20
N LEU A 11 3.69 -2.08 0.68
CA LEU A 11 5.12 -1.92 0.98
C LEU A 11 5.33 -1.44 2.42
N TRP A 12 6.02 -2.22 3.24
CA TRP A 12 6.40 -1.83 4.59
C TRP A 12 7.76 -1.14 4.54
N ARG A 13 7.84 0.10 5.05
CA ARG A 13 9.09 0.86 5.05
C ARG A 13 10.20 0.17 5.85
N THR A 14 9.85 -0.61 6.87
CA THR A 14 10.79 -1.39 7.70
C THR A 14 11.47 -2.52 6.97
N ASP A 15 10.88 -3.01 5.88
CA ASP A 15 11.48 -4.07 5.07
C ASP A 15 12.67 -3.55 4.24
N TYR A 16 12.86 -2.22 4.22
CA TYR A 16 13.89 -1.55 3.44
C TYR A 16 14.89 -0.85 4.35
N THR A 17 16.18 -1.13 4.16
CA THR A 17 17.26 -0.44 4.86
C THR A 17 17.49 0.97 4.28
N SER A 18 17.33 1.13 2.96
CA SER A 18 17.51 2.40 2.25
C SER A 18 16.18 3.04 1.84
N SER A 19 16.13 4.38 1.89
CA SER A 19 14.98 5.14 1.35
C SER A 19 14.94 5.10 -0.19
N GLU A 20 16.09 5.01 -0.85
CA GLU A 20 16.17 4.92 -2.32
C GLU A 20 15.56 3.61 -2.81
N ASP A 21 15.91 2.48 -2.20
CA ASP A 21 15.39 1.16 -2.58
C ASP A 21 13.87 1.09 -2.41
N PHE A 22 13.36 1.68 -1.32
CA PHE A 22 11.92 1.76 -1.06
C PHE A 22 11.17 2.58 -2.12
N GLU A 23 11.69 3.77 -2.48
CA GLU A 23 11.06 4.60 -3.51
C GLU A 23 11.22 3.99 -4.91
N ALA A 24 12.31 3.28 -5.18
CA ALA A 24 12.53 2.56 -6.44
C ALA A 24 11.48 1.45 -6.63
N ASP A 25 11.23 0.63 -5.61
CA ASP A 25 10.22 -0.43 -5.68
C ASP A 25 8.79 0.13 -5.75
N LYS A 26 8.51 1.18 -4.99
CA LYS A 26 7.23 1.90 -5.06
C LYS A 26 6.97 2.46 -6.46
N GLU A 27 7.98 3.03 -7.10
CA GLU A 27 7.87 3.51 -8.49
C GLU A 27 7.72 2.35 -9.48
N LYS A 28 8.49 1.28 -9.32
CA LYS A 28 8.41 0.07 -10.14
C LYS A 28 6.99 -0.49 -10.17
N TYR A 29 6.38 -0.73 -9.02
CA TYR A 29 5.01 -1.27 -8.96
C TYR A 29 3.97 -0.28 -9.51
N ARG A 30 4.15 1.02 -9.28
CA ARG A 30 3.29 2.06 -9.88
C ARG A 30 3.35 2.04 -11.41
N LYS A 31 4.55 1.89 -11.99
CA LYS A 31 4.75 1.80 -13.45
C LYS A 31 4.12 0.55 -14.06
N ILE A 32 4.09 -0.56 -13.32
CA ILE A 32 3.46 -1.83 -13.74
C ILE A 32 1.92 -1.76 -13.60
N GLY A 33 1.38 -0.68 -13.05
CA GLY A 33 -0.06 -0.43 -12.99
C GLY A 33 -0.71 -0.79 -11.65
N PHE A 34 0.09 -1.11 -10.63
CA PHE A 34 -0.43 -1.32 -9.28
C PHE A 34 -0.75 0.01 -8.60
N ARG A 35 -1.77 -0.03 -7.74
CA ARG A 35 -1.92 0.94 -6.66
C ARG A 35 -0.95 0.56 -5.55
N VAL A 36 0.01 1.42 -5.22
CA VAL A 36 0.98 1.11 -4.16
C VAL A 36 0.59 1.80 -2.86
N VAL A 37 0.50 1.04 -1.77
CA VAL A 37 0.22 1.55 -0.44
C VAL A 37 1.41 1.27 0.46
N ALA A 38 2.03 2.34 0.92
CA ALA A 38 3.22 2.32 1.76
C ALA A 38 2.86 2.54 3.23
N PHE A 39 3.45 1.76 4.13
CA PHE A 39 3.32 1.93 5.57
C PHE A 39 4.67 2.21 6.18
N ALA A 40 4.78 3.29 6.94
CA ALA A 40 5.96 3.58 7.75
C ALA A 40 5.68 3.14 9.18
N ASP A 41 6.40 2.13 9.65
CA ASP A 41 6.42 1.79 11.07
C ASP A 41 7.12 2.91 11.81
N GLY A 42 6.37 3.62 12.66
CA GLY A 42 6.83 4.87 13.24
C GLY A 42 5.97 5.45 14.34
N GLN A 43 4.90 4.77 14.76
CA GLN A 43 4.21 5.14 15.99
C GLN A 43 3.82 3.87 16.75
N PRO A 44 4.34 3.64 17.96
CA PRO A 44 3.90 2.52 18.81
C PRO A 44 2.39 2.58 19.15
N ASP A 45 1.76 3.72 18.91
CA ASP A 45 0.31 3.97 19.05
C ASP A 45 -0.51 3.54 17.81
N LYS A 46 0.13 3.32 16.65
CA LYS A 46 -0.53 2.86 15.42
C LYS A 46 -0.50 1.34 15.34
N ASN A 47 -1.30 0.77 16.24
CA ASN A 47 -1.66 -0.64 16.32
C ASN A 47 -1.91 -1.24 14.93
N ILE A 48 -1.40 -2.45 14.67
CA ILE A 48 -1.60 -3.22 13.43
C ILE A 48 -3.08 -3.29 13.00
N HIS A 49 -4.01 -3.20 13.96
CA HIS A 49 -5.45 -3.05 13.73
C HIS A 49 -5.82 -1.84 12.86
N ASN A 50 -5.19 -0.68 13.07
CA ASN A 50 -5.42 0.51 12.25
C ASN A 50 -4.90 0.29 10.83
N GLY A 51 -3.77 -0.40 10.69
CA GLY A 51 -3.24 -0.79 9.41
C GLY A 51 -4.22 -1.69 8.64
N ILE A 52 -4.66 -2.78 9.26
CA ILE A 52 -5.65 -3.71 8.69
C ILE A 52 -6.98 -3.00 8.38
N LYS A 53 -7.46 -2.11 9.25
CA LYS A 53 -8.70 -1.34 9.01
C LYS A 53 -8.57 -0.39 7.82
N ALA A 54 -7.39 0.20 7.61
CA ALA A 54 -7.10 1.00 6.42
C ALA A 54 -7.03 0.14 5.16
N LEU A 55 -6.43 -1.06 5.23
CA LEU A 55 -6.42 -2.05 4.12
C LEU A 55 -7.85 -2.38 3.68
N ILE A 56 -8.70 -2.80 4.62
CA ILE A 56 -10.09 -3.19 4.37
C ILE A 56 -10.87 -2.00 3.79
N ARG A 57 -10.74 -0.80 4.36
CA ARG A 57 -11.42 0.40 3.86
C ARG A 57 -10.99 0.80 2.46
N ASN A 58 -9.69 0.74 2.15
CA ASN A 58 -9.19 1.05 0.82
C ASN A 58 -9.68 0.05 -0.22
N HIS A 59 -9.74 -1.24 0.13
CA HIS A 59 -10.24 -2.28 -0.76
C HIS A 59 -11.76 -2.16 -1.01
N ILE A 60 -12.56 -1.92 0.03
CA ILE A 60 -14.02 -1.73 -0.09
C ILE A 60 -14.36 -0.45 -0.87
N LYS A 61 -13.64 0.66 -0.62
CA LYS A 61 -13.85 1.92 -1.34
C LYS A 61 -13.60 1.75 -2.83
N GLU A 62 -12.57 1.00 -3.22
CA GLU A 62 -12.36 0.74 -4.63
C GLU A 62 -13.50 -0.13 -5.18
N ILE A 63 -13.91 -1.23 -4.53
CA ILE A 63 -15.01 -2.09 -5.02
C ILE A 63 -16.33 -1.32 -5.22
N SER A 64 -16.54 -0.25 -4.46
CA SER A 64 -17.80 0.53 -4.47
C SER A 64 -17.80 1.73 -5.43
N GLN A 65 -16.71 1.99 -6.17
CA GLN A 65 -16.61 3.03 -7.20
C GLN A 65 -16.63 2.44 -8.61
#